data_AF-A0A497MNK1-F1
#
_entry.id   AF-A0A497MNK1-F1
#
_cell.length_a   1.000
_cell.length_b   1.000
_cell.length_c   1.000
_cell.angle_alpha   90.00
_cell.angle_beta   90.00
_cell.angle_gamma   90.00
#
_symmetry.space_group_name_H-M   'P 1'
#
loop_
_entity.id
_entity.type
_entity.pdbx_description
1 polymer ?
#
loop_
_entity_poly.entity_id
_entity_poly.type
_entity_poly.pdbx_seq_one_letter_code
_entity_poly.pdbx_strand_id
1 'polypeptide(L)'
;MINNSFLTKTQLETLLIDIISEYLTENRIKSEKKAELRLKGKISKGAFHRTLKQAKRNVIRSIYTLILLEYLGLMSYSTLQKYLELSEKIKTYLEMLRSPEKAKIEELRTLKEEIEDFLKALSSPKMLKGMM
;
A
#
# COMPACT_ATOMS: atom_id res chain seq x y z
N MET A 1 7.22 -4.17 3.22
CA MET A 1 6.26 -3.05 3.24
C MET A 1 5.11 -3.24 4.22
N ILE A 2 4.35 -4.35 4.21
CA ILE A 2 3.16 -4.48 5.06
C ILE A 2 3.43 -4.39 6.57
N ASN A 3 4.61 -4.83 7.02
CA ASN A 3 5.00 -4.72 8.44
C ASN A 3 5.29 -3.29 8.88
N ASN A 4 5.46 -2.35 7.94
CA ASN A 4 5.75 -0.94 8.20
C ASN A 4 4.56 -0.02 7.84
N SER A 5 3.36 -0.58 7.62
CA SER A 5 2.16 0.19 7.33
C SER A 5 1.15 0.11 8.47
N PHE A 6 0.17 1.01 8.47
CA PHE A 6 -0.95 0.97 9.42
C PHE A 6 -2.03 -0.06 9.04
N LEU A 7 -1.75 -0.96 8.10
CA LEU A 7 -2.66 -2.03 7.68
C LEU A 7 -2.09 -3.39 8.07
N THR A 8 -2.86 -4.17 8.82
CA THR A 8 -2.56 -5.60 9.00
C THR A 8 -2.81 -6.36 7.70
N LYS A 9 -2.20 -7.55 7.53
CA LYS A 9 -2.50 -8.46 6.41
C LYS A 9 -4.00 -8.71 6.26
N THR A 10 -4.68 -8.91 7.39
CA THR A 10 -6.14 -9.07 7.44
C THR A 10 -6.88 -7.83 6.97
N GLN A 11 -6.49 -6.64 7.39
CA GLN A 11 -7.12 -5.40 6.94
C GLN A 11 -6.92 -5.15 5.43
N LEU A 12 -5.71 -5.37 4.92
CA LEU A 12 -5.41 -5.23 3.49
C LEU A 12 -6.24 -6.21 2.65
N GLU A 13 -6.27 -7.48 3.02
CA GLU A 13 -7.05 -8.51 2.33
C GLU A 13 -8.54 -8.14 2.28
N THR A 14 -9.12 -7.70 3.41
CA THR A 14 -10.52 -7.26 3.45
C THR A 14 -10.78 -6.05 2.57
N LEU A 15 -9.84 -5.08 2.52
CA LEU A 15 -9.95 -3.91 1.66
C LEU A 15 -9.92 -4.29 0.17
N LEU A 16 -9.00 -5.18 -0.21
CA LEU A 16 -8.89 -5.68 -1.59
C LEU A 16 -10.15 -6.44 -2.02
N ILE A 17 -10.66 -7.33 -1.16
CA ILE A 17 -11.93 -8.04 -1.41
C ILE A 17 -13.06 -7.03 -1.65
N ASP A 18 -13.17 -5.99 -0.81
CA ASP A 18 -14.23 -4.98 -0.94
C ASP A 18 -14.18 -4.26 -2.30
N ILE A 19 -12.99 -3.78 -2.70
CA ILE A 19 -12.74 -3.05 -3.94
C ILE A 19 -12.94 -3.93 -5.17
N ILE A 20 -12.31 -5.12 -5.19
CA ILE A 20 -12.38 -6.03 -6.34
C ILE A 20 -13.81 -6.53 -6.53
N SER A 21 -14.53 -6.81 -5.44
CA SER A 21 -15.94 -7.23 -5.49
C SER A 21 -16.89 -6.12 -5.95
N GLU A 22 -16.46 -4.86 -5.93
CA GLU A 22 -17.24 -3.74 -6.49
C GLU A 22 -16.87 -3.47 -7.95
N TYR A 23 -15.61 -3.72 -8.31
CA TYR A 23 -15.10 -3.48 -9.65
C TYR A 23 -15.43 -4.61 -10.66
N LEU A 24 -15.38 -5.88 -10.24
CA LEU A 24 -15.52 -7.03 -11.15
C LEU A 24 -16.97 -7.49 -11.38
N THR A 25 -17.94 -6.95 -10.67
CA THR A 25 -19.33 -7.39 -10.80
C THR A 25 -20.25 -6.23 -11.13
N GLU A 26 -20.94 -6.33 -12.27
CA GLU A 26 -22.03 -5.42 -12.66
C GLU A 26 -23.14 -5.39 -11.58
N ASN A 27 -23.29 -6.48 -10.83
CA ASN A 27 -24.19 -6.60 -9.68
C ASN A 27 -23.42 -6.56 -8.37
N ARG A 28 -23.71 -5.59 -7.48
CA ARG A 28 -23.08 -5.47 -6.16
C ARG A 28 -23.13 -6.81 -5.40
N ILE A 29 -21.97 -7.44 -5.20
CA ILE A 29 -21.85 -8.64 -4.37
C ILE A 29 -22.33 -8.32 -2.95
N LYS A 30 -23.31 -9.08 -2.46
CA LYS A 30 -23.81 -8.96 -1.08
C LYS A 30 -22.67 -9.16 -0.08
N SER A 31 -22.66 -8.38 0.99
CA SER A 31 -21.57 -8.37 1.97
C SER A 31 -21.33 -9.74 2.63
N GLU A 32 -22.35 -10.58 2.77
CA GLU A 32 -22.21 -11.96 3.23
C GLU A 32 -21.25 -12.74 2.33
N LYS A 33 -21.39 -12.59 1.00
CA LYS A 33 -20.55 -13.26 0.03
C LYS A 33 -19.12 -12.71 0.02
N LYS A 34 -18.95 -11.40 0.23
CA LYS A 34 -17.61 -10.79 0.42
C LYS A 34 -16.87 -11.41 1.63
N ALA A 35 -17.58 -11.69 2.72
CA ALA A 35 -16.99 -12.29 3.92
C ALA A 35 -16.51 -13.74 3.71
N GLU A 36 -17.07 -14.46 2.73
CA GLU A 36 -16.65 -15.81 2.36
C GLU A 36 -15.35 -15.85 1.56
N LEU A 37 -14.96 -14.73 0.92
CA LEU A 37 -13.77 -14.65 0.06
C LEU A 37 -12.44 -14.53 0.85
N ARG A 38 -12.51 -14.62 2.18
CA ARG A 38 -11.34 -14.55 3.06
C ARG A 38 -10.48 -15.82 2.95
N LEU A 39 -9.18 -15.65 2.73
CA LEU A 39 -8.19 -16.72 2.54
C LEU A 39 -8.08 -17.65 3.76
N LYS A 40 -8.24 -17.11 4.97
CA LYS A 40 -8.13 -17.88 6.23
C LYS A 40 -9.45 -18.49 6.72
N GLY A 41 -10.48 -18.53 5.88
CA GLY A 41 -11.77 -19.12 6.20
C GLY A 41 -12.89 -18.09 6.37
N LYS A 42 -14.13 -18.57 6.30
CA LYS A 42 -15.34 -17.75 6.35
C LYS A 42 -15.43 -17.02 7.69
N ILE A 43 -15.65 -15.71 7.63
CA ILE A 43 -15.95 -14.89 8.81
C ILE A 43 -17.40 -14.40 8.74
N SER A 44 -17.95 -13.97 9.88
CA SER A 44 -19.27 -13.35 9.88
C SER A 44 -19.26 -12.01 9.14
N LYS A 45 -20.43 -11.63 8.59
CA LYS A 45 -20.66 -10.31 7.99
C LYS A 45 -20.24 -9.16 8.91
N GLY A 46 -20.54 -9.27 10.20
CA GLY A 46 -20.18 -8.27 11.21
C GLY A 46 -18.67 -8.17 11.42
N ALA A 47 -17.97 -9.31 11.45
CA ALA A 47 -16.51 -9.32 11.54
C ALA A 47 -15.86 -8.69 10.30
N PHE A 48 -16.35 -9.01 9.09
CA PHE A 48 -15.88 -8.40 7.85
C PHE A 48 -16.03 -6.88 7.86
N HIS A 49 -17.23 -6.36 8.18
CA HIS A 49 -17.48 -4.92 8.22
C HIS A 49 -16.63 -4.19 9.26
N ARG A 50 -16.42 -4.77 10.44
CA ARG A 50 -15.55 -4.17 11.46
C ARG A 50 -14.11 -4.04 10.94
N THR A 51 -13.57 -5.11 10.35
CA THR A 51 -12.22 -5.09 9.76
C THR A 51 -12.13 -4.08 8.62
N LEU A 52 -13.14 -4.02 7.74
CA LEU A 52 -13.19 -3.06 6.63
C LEU A 52 -13.21 -1.61 7.13
N LYS A 53 -14.06 -1.31 8.13
CA LYS A 53 -14.12 0.02 8.75
C LYS A 53 -12.80 0.41 9.39
N GLN A 54 -12.13 -0.54 10.06
CA GLN A 54 -10.79 -0.31 10.62
C GLN A 54 -9.76 -0.03 9.53
N ALA A 55 -9.74 -0.82 8.45
CA ALA A 55 -8.84 -0.61 7.31
C ALA A 55 -9.03 0.77 6.68
N LYS A 56 -10.27 1.13 6.32
CA LYS A 56 -10.61 2.45 5.74
C LYS A 56 -10.19 3.60 6.66
N ARG A 57 -10.46 3.49 7.96
CA ARG A 57 -10.06 4.50 8.96
C ARG A 57 -8.54 4.64 9.06
N ASN A 58 -7.80 3.54 9.03
CA ASN A 58 -6.34 3.58 9.10
C ASN A 58 -5.74 4.25 7.86
N VAL A 59 -6.27 3.98 6.66
CA VAL A 59 -5.87 4.65 5.41
C VAL A 59 -6.12 6.16 5.51
N ILE A 60 -7.35 6.55 5.86
CA ILE A 60 -7.74 7.97 5.97
C ILE A 60 -6.84 8.70 6.98
N ARG A 61 -6.63 8.13 8.17
CA ARG A 61 -5.73 8.71 9.17
C ARG A 61 -4.30 8.86 8.67
N SER A 62 -3.78 7.87 7.95
CA SER A 62 -2.43 7.94 7.38
C SER A 62 -2.31 9.10 6.39
N ILE A 63 -3.32 9.31 5.53
CA ILE A 63 -3.37 10.45 4.60
C ILE A 63 -3.41 11.78 5.36
N TYR A 64 -4.29 11.92 6.36
CA TYR A 64 -4.36 13.13 7.17
C TYR A 64 -3.05 13.40 7.94
N THR A 65 -2.34 12.37 8.39
CA THR A 65 -1.02 12.52 9.00
C THR A 65 -0.01 13.09 8.01
N LEU A 66 0.05 12.57 6.77
CA LEU A 66 0.95 13.11 5.74
C LEU A 66 0.62 14.58 5.42
N ILE A 67 -0.66 14.92 5.27
CA ILE A 67 -1.11 16.30 5.05
C ILE A 67 -0.72 17.19 6.22
N LEU A 68 -0.93 16.74 7.46
CA LEU A 68 -0.61 17.52 8.65
C LEU A 68 0.89 17.78 8.79
N LEU A 69 1.73 16.78 8.52
CA LEU A 69 3.18 16.92 8.57
C LEU A 69 3.69 17.92 7.53
N GLU A 70 3.11 17.91 6.34
CA GLU A 70 3.45 18.87 5.28
C GLU A 70 2.96 20.28 5.62
N TYR A 71 1.71 20.42 6.04
CA TYR A 71 1.12 21.69 6.46
C TYR A 71 1.90 22.37 7.59
N LEU A 72 2.42 21.59 8.55
CA LEU A 72 3.25 22.11 9.65
C LEU A 72 4.71 22.38 9.27
N GLY A 73 5.11 22.11 8.02
CA GLY A 73 6.49 22.26 7.55
C GLY A 73 7.46 21.20 8.10
N LEU A 74 6.96 20.13 8.73
CA LEU A 74 7.78 19.04 9.28
C LEU A 74 8.24 18.06 8.20
N MET A 75 7.59 18.08 7.04
CA MET A 75 7.95 17.30 5.87
C MET A 75 7.70 18.14 4.62
N SER A 76 8.59 18.13 3.64
CA SER A 76 8.34 18.84 2.38
C SER A 76 7.45 18.03 1.43
N TYR A 77 6.70 18.72 0.58
CA TYR A 77 5.99 18.07 -0.52
C TYR A 77 6.92 17.24 -1.42
N SER A 78 8.14 17.72 -1.70
CA SER A 78 9.15 16.97 -2.44
C SER A 78 9.58 15.67 -1.73
N THR A 79 9.52 15.63 -0.41
CA THR A 79 9.77 14.40 0.36
C THR A 79 8.59 13.43 0.22
N LEU A 80 7.35 13.93 0.28
CA LEU A 80 6.16 13.11 0.01
C LEU A 80 6.17 12.51 -1.41
N GLN A 81 6.56 13.28 -2.41
CA GLN A 81 6.68 12.80 -3.80
C GLN A 81 7.65 11.63 -3.93
N LYS A 82 8.80 11.66 -3.23
CA LYS A 82 9.76 10.55 -3.21
C LYS A 82 9.11 9.25 -2.69
N TYR A 83 8.27 9.31 -1.65
CA TYR A 83 7.53 8.13 -1.17
C TYR A 83 6.58 7.57 -2.25
N LEU A 84 6.00 8.42 -3.10
CA LEU A 84 5.14 8.00 -4.21
C LEU A 84 5.95 7.43 -5.38
N GLU A 85 7.10 8.02 -5.71
CA GLU A 85 8.02 7.52 -6.76
C GLU A 85 8.47 6.07 -6.49
N LEU A 86 8.69 5.72 -5.23
CA LEU A 86 9.00 4.35 -4.83
C LEU A 86 7.90 3.36 -5.27
N SER A 87 6.63 3.76 -5.19
CA SER A 87 5.53 2.88 -5.60
C SER A 87 5.53 2.61 -7.11
N GLU A 88 5.86 3.62 -7.92
CA GLU A 88 6.02 3.46 -9.37
C GLU A 88 7.23 2.58 -9.71
N LYS A 89 8.39 2.78 -9.06
CA LYS A 89 9.56 1.89 -9.23
C LYS A 89 9.24 0.43 -8.94
N ILE A 90 8.50 0.16 -7.87
CA ILE A 90 8.05 -1.21 -7.52
C ILE A 90 7.12 -1.77 -8.61
N LYS A 91 6.22 -0.95 -9.14
CA LYS A 91 5.31 -1.36 -10.23
C LYS A 91 6.10 -1.73 -11.49
N THR A 92 7.04 -0.87 -11.91
CA THR A 92 7.94 -1.16 -13.05
C THR A 92 8.72 -2.45 -12.84
N TYR A 93 9.28 -2.66 -11.64
CA TYR A 93 9.99 -3.90 -11.31
C TYR A 93 9.09 -5.15 -11.47
N LEU A 94 7.84 -5.09 -11.00
CA LEU A 94 6.88 -6.18 -11.14
C LEU A 94 6.46 -6.42 -12.59
N GLU A 95 6.35 -5.37 -13.41
CA GLU A 95 6.04 -5.48 -14.84
C GLU A 95 7.18 -6.15 -15.61
N MET A 96 8.44 -5.78 -15.32
CA MET A 96 9.63 -6.39 -15.90
C MET A 96 9.74 -7.88 -15.54
N LEU A 97 9.45 -8.25 -14.28
CA LEU A 97 9.43 -9.66 -13.86
C LEU A 97 8.37 -10.49 -14.61
N ARG A 98 7.24 -9.88 -14.98
CA ARG A 98 6.16 -10.54 -15.73
C ARG A 98 6.45 -10.66 -17.23
N SER A 99 7.43 -9.93 -17.74
CA SER A 99 7.82 -9.94 -19.15
C SER A 99 9.32 -10.28 -19.31
N PRO A 100 9.74 -11.53 -19.01
CA PRO A 100 11.16 -11.92 -19.00
C PRO A 100 11.86 -11.69 -20.33
N GLU A 101 11.14 -11.74 -21.46
CA GLU A 101 11.67 -11.51 -22.80
C GLU A 101 12.10 -10.05 -23.06
N LYS A 102 11.59 -9.09 -22.28
CA LYS A 102 11.90 -7.65 -22.40
C LYS A 102 12.86 -7.13 -21.34
N ALA A 103 13.16 -7.93 -20.32
CA ALA A 103 13.92 -7.49 -19.16
C ALA A 103 15.32 -8.09 -19.19
N LYS A 104 16.35 -7.26 -19.39
CA LYS A 104 17.72 -7.73 -19.17
C LYS A 104 17.89 -8.00 -17.68
N ILE A 105 18.49 -9.14 -17.34
CA ILE A 105 18.76 -9.56 -15.94
C ILE A 105 19.47 -8.45 -15.16
N GLU A 106 20.38 -7.74 -15.83
CA GLU A 106 21.15 -6.65 -15.22
C GLU A 106 20.31 -5.40 -14.91
N GLU A 107 19.34 -5.06 -15.76
CA GLU A 107 18.40 -3.95 -15.52
C GLU A 107 17.47 -4.27 -14.34
N LEU A 108 17.01 -5.53 -14.23
CA LEU A 108 16.23 -6.01 -13.09
C LEU A 108 17.02 -5.96 -11.78
N ARG A 109 18.31 -6.34 -11.81
CA ARG A 109 19.19 -6.29 -10.65
C ARG A 109 19.40 -4.85 -10.18
N THR A 110 19.71 -3.96 -11.12
CA THR A 110 19.92 -2.52 -10.85
C THR A 110 18.68 -1.89 -10.25
N LEU A 111 17.50 -2.10 -10.83
CA LEU A 111 16.25 -1.55 -10.31
C LEU A 111 15.89 -2.10 -8.92
N LYS A 112 16.19 -3.37 -8.67
CA LYS A 112 16.00 -3.97 -7.33
C LYS A 112 16.89 -3.28 -6.29
N GLU A 113 18.16 -3.06 -6.61
CA GLU A 113 19.12 -2.36 -5.72
C GLU A 113 18.67 -0.93 -5.44
N GLU A 114 18.22 -0.20 -6.46
CA GLU A 114 17.65 1.14 -6.29
C GLU A 114 16.46 1.15 -5.33
N ILE A 115 15.52 0.20 -5.47
CA ILE A 115 14.35 0.09 -4.59
C ILE A 115 14.78 -0.19 -3.14
N GLU A 116 15.75 -1.08 -2.94
CA GLU A 116 16.26 -1.41 -1.61
C GLU A 116 16.94 -0.22 -0.94
N ASP A 117 17.76 0.54 -1.67
CA ASP A 117 18.45 1.71 -1.14
C ASP A 117 17.49 2.85 -0.87
N PHE A 118 16.49 3.05 -1.73
CA PHE A 118 15.42 4.02 -1.51
C PHE A 118 14.61 3.68 -0.26
N LEU A 119 14.28 2.39 -0.04
CA LEU A 119 13.61 1.93 1.17
C LEU A 119 14.44 2.16 2.45
N LYS A 120 15.75 1.90 2.40
CA LYS A 120 16.65 2.18 3.54
C LYS A 120 16.71 3.67 3.85
N ALA A 121 16.81 4.52 2.82
CA ALA A 121 16.85 5.96 2.98
C ALA A 121 15.55 6.50 3.62
N LEU A 122 14.40 6.06 3.11
CA LEU A 122 13.08 6.52 3.55
C LEU A 122 12.60 5.94 4.90
N SER A 123 13.15 4.81 5.33
CA SER A 123 12.81 4.19 6.64
C SER A 123 13.64 4.76 7.80
N SER A 124 14.60 5.63 7.51
CA SER A 124 15.42 6.30 8.51
C SER A 124 14.65 7.44 9.21
N PRO A 125 14.63 7.50 10.56
CA PRO A 125 14.08 8.64 11.29
C PRO A 125 14.73 9.98 10.96
N LYS A 126 15.92 9.97 10.33
CA LYS A 126 16.61 11.18 9.86
C LYS A 126 15.80 11.94 8.80
N MET A 127 14.86 11.30 8.11
CA MET A 127 13.96 11.96 7.15
C MET A 127 12.90 12.84 7.82
N LEU A 128 12.62 12.64 9.12
CA LEU A 128 11.72 13.47 9.92
C LEU A 128 12.42 14.65 10.59
N LYS A 129 13.75 14.78 10.43
CA LYS A 129 14.44 16.03 10.77
C LYS A 129 14.05 17.05 9.71
N GLY A 130 12.93 17.73 9.97
CA GLY A 130 12.63 19.00 9.32
C GLY A 130 13.87 19.89 9.39
N MET A 131 14.08 20.62 8.30
CA MET A 131 15.11 21.65 8.16
C MET A 131 14.95 22.65 9.32
N MET A 132 15.75 22.47 10.37
CA MET A 132 16.26 23.54 11.21
C MET A 132 17.74 23.68 10.90
#